data_AF-A3ZP51-F1
#
_entry.id   AF-A3ZP51-F1
#
_cell.length_a   1.000
_cell.length_b   1.000
_cell.length_c   1.000
_cell.angle_alpha   90.00
_cell.angle_beta   90.00
_cell.angle_gamma   90.00
#
_symmetry.space_group_name_H-M   'P 1'
#
loop_
_entity.id
_entity.type
_entity.pdbx_description
1 polymer ?
#
loop_
_entity_poly.entity_id
_entity_poly.type
_entity_poly.pdbx_seq_one_letter_code
_entity_poly.pdbx_strand_id
1 'polypeptide(L)'
;MAKASPKPPEYNGYYKDHRLTIAEARKKVVKALAELFAKDAILLTLNVTEQCIVHKFAKYLAPRFRELHVDVEYNGWGDRHPKYLWRIEDEIDKRKLARKEAYPDVLIHWRRYPVNVLVVEVKKTSNTDADARDIDQFKLSSFTAPKLPNDETFHYQVGLFLDILTGRHIKDKLLAKATWYVDGEIKVNEEELCPTRYDGP
;
A
#
# COMPACT_ATOMS: atom_id res chain seq x y z
N MET A 1 12.37 -15.70 -25.70
CA MET A 1 10.90 -15.85 -25.56
C MET A 1 10.56 -15.90 -24.08
N ALA A 2 9.82 -14.93 -23.56
CA ALA A 2 9.38 -14.97 -22.17
C ALA A 2 8.39 -16.12 -22.01
N LYS A 3 8.65 -17.04 -21.07
CA LYS A 3 7.67 -18.07 -20.69
C LYS A 3 6.39 -17.34 -20.27
N ALA A 4 5.25 -17.76 -20.83
CA ALA A 4 3.96 -17.25 -20.39
C ALA A 4 3.83 -17.45 -18.88
N SER A 5 3.52 -16.39 -18.15
CA SER A 5 3.21 -16.51 -16.72
C SER A 5 2.09 -17.55 -16.53
N PRO A 6 2.16 -18.37 -15.46
CA PRO A 6 1.10 -19.34 -15.19
C PRO A 6 -0.26 -18.66 -15.20
N LYS A 7 -1.25 -19.27 -15.86
CA LYS A 7 -2.63 -18.80 -15.78
C LYS A 7 -3.07 -18.87 -14.30
N PRO A 8 -3.72 -17.83 -13.76
CA PRO A 8 -4.24 -17.91 -12.41
C PRO A 8 -5.32 -19.00 -12.35
N PRO A 9 -5.56 -19.60 -11.18
CA PRO A 9 -6.65 -20.56 -10.98
C PRO A 9 -8.00 -19.98 -11.44
N GLU A 10 -8.94 -20.85 -11.79
CA GLU A 10 -10.23 -20.47 -12.36
C GLU A 10 -10.92 -19.34 -11.56
N TYR A 11 -11.22 -18.23 -12.25
CA TYR A 11 -11.82 -17.03 -11.69
C TYR A 11 -13.35 -17.21 -11.58
N ASN A 12 -13.85 -17.56 -10.39
CA ASN A 12 -15.29 -17.70 -10.12
C ASN A 12 -15.93 -16.43 -9.51
N GLY A 13 -15.32 -15.26 -9.74
CA GLY A 13 -15.78 -13.98 -9.20
C GLY A 13 -15.10 -13.55 -7.89
N TYR A 14 -14.37 -14.45 -7.20
CA TYR A 14 -13.49 -14.13 -6.08
C TYR A 14 -12.33 -15.14 -6.00
N TYR A 15 -11.10 -14.67 -5.82
CA TYR A 15 -9.99 -15.56 -5.48
C TYR A 15 -10.03 -15.88 -3.99
N LYS A 16 -10.83 -16.89 -3.61
CA LYS A 16 -10.94 -17.37 -2.21
C LYS A 16 -9.59 -17.66 -1.56
N ASP A 17 -8.59 -18.03 -2.37
CA ASP A 17 -7.27 -18.47 -1.90
C ASP A 17 -6.28 -17.33 -1.63
N HIS A 18 -6.66 -16.07 -1.86
CA HIS A 18 -5.78 -14.90 -1.68
C HIS A 18 -6.32 -13.90 -0.66
N ARG A 19 -7.11 -14.35 0.31
CA ARG A 19 -7.56 -13.51 1.43
C ARG A 19 -6.37 -13.11 2.30
N LEU A 20 -6.18 -11.81 2.49
CA LEU A 20 -5.22 -11.20 3.37
C LEU A 20 -5.96 -10.54 4.52
N THR A 21 -5.63 -10.93 5.73
CA THR A 21 -6.08 -10.24 6.95
C THR A 21 -5.12 -9.13 7.36
N ILE A 22 -5.58 -8.18 8.17
CA ILE A 22 -4.71 -7.15 8.78
C ILE A 22 -3.54 -7.80 9.54
N ALA A 23 -3.79 -8.89 10.28
CA ALA A 23 -2.75 -9.58 11.05
C ALA A 23 -1.64 -10.16 10.14
N GLU A 24 -2.00 -10.76 9.01
CA GLU A 24 -1.05 -11.27 8.03
C GLU A 24 -0.33 -10.14 7.28
N ALA A 25 -1.05 -9.08 6.91
CA ALA A 25 -0.48 -7.89 6.29
C ALA A 25 0.56 -7.26 7.20
N ARG A 26 0.19 -7.01 8.47
CA ARG A 26 1.07 -6.51 9.52
C ARG A 26 2.33 -7.35 9.67
N LYS A 27 2.20 -8.67 9.76
CA LYS A 27 3.34 -9.60 9.87
C LYS A 27 4.34 -9.43 8.73
N LYS A 28 3.86 -9.24 7.49
CA LYS A 28 4.68 -9.04 6.29
C LYS A 28 5.30 -7.64 6.27
N VAL A 29 4.52 -6.59 6.57
CA VAL A 29 4.94 -5.19 6.59
C VAL A 29 6.00 -4.93 7.65
N VAL A 30 5.81 -5.38 8.89
CA VAL A 30 6.81 -5.25 9.98
C VAL A 30 8.14 -5.88 9.57
N LYS A 31 8.07 -7.09 8.99
CA LYS A 31 9.27 -7.74 8.47
C LYS A 31 9.95 -6.90 7.38
N ALA A 32 9.20 -6.31 6.46
CA ALA A 32 9.77 -5.51 5.37
C ALA A 32 10.42 -4.22 5.88
N LEU A 33 9.76 -3.55 6.85
CA LEU A 33 10.32 -2.40 7.54
C LEU A 33 11.59 -2.76 8.31
N ALA A 34 11.61 -3.87 9.05
CA ALA A 34 12.80 -4.31 9.76
C ALA A 34 14.01 -4.50 8.80
N GLU A 35 13.79 -5.08 7.61
CA GLU A 35 14.85 -5.18 6.59
C GLU A 35 15.25 -3.82 6.01
N LEU A 36 14.29 -2.92 5.75
CA LEU A 36 14.57 -1.55 5.28
C LEU A 36 15.48 -0.80 6.26
N PHE A 37 15.15 -0.84 7.55
CA PHE A 37 15.96 -0.22 8.59
C PHE A 37 17.32 -0.92 8.75
N ALA A 38 17.37 -2.25 8.71
CA ALA A 38 18.63 -2.98 8.85
C ALA A 38 19.61 -2.74 7.69
N LYS A 39 19.11 -2.58 6.45
CA LYS A 39 19.94 -2.55 5.24
C LYS A 39 20.07 -1.18 4.58
N ASP A 40 19.10 -0.28 4.78
CA ASP A 40 19.05 1.03 4.12
C ASP A 40 18.69 2.15 5.13
N ALA A 41 18.96 1.99 6.44
CA ALA A 41 18.72 3.03 7.46
C ALA A 41 19.28 4.40 7.07
N ILE A 42 20.42 4.44 6.37
CA ILE A 42 21.04 5.69 5.92
C ILE A 42 20.08 6.57 5.09
N LEU A 43 19.20 5.96 4.29
CA LEU A 43 18.22 6.72 3.49
C LEU A 43 17.18 7.40 4.37
N LEU A 44 16.76 6.71 5.45
CA LEU A 44 15.83 7.25 6.43
C LEU A 44 16.48 8.36 7.25
N THR A 45 17.74 8.18 7.66
CA THR A 45 18.53 9.19 8.40
C THR A 45 18.78 10.44 7.57
N LEU A 46 19.09 10.29 6.27
CA LEU A 46 19.27 11.39 5.34
C LEU A 46 17.95 12.10 4.97
N ASN A 47 16.81 11.58 5.44
CA ASN A 47 15.47 12.12 5.16
C ASN A 47 15.21 12.33 3.65
N VAL A 48 15.61 11.35 2.84
CA VAL A 48 15.43 11.38 1.37
C VAL A 48 13.93 11.47 0.98
N THR A 49 13.66 11.58 -0.31
CA THR A 49 12.29 11.65 -0.84
C THR A 49 11.46 10.41 -0.50
N GLU A 50 10.13 10.57 -0.36
CA GLU A 50 9.19 9.46 -0.09
C GLU A 50 9.31 8.37 -1.15
N GLN A 51 9.44 8.73 -2.43
CA GLN A 51 9.58 7.79 -3.55
C GLN A 51 10.80 6.87 -3.40
N CYS A 52 11.93 7.40 -2.90
CA CYS A 52 13.13 6.61 -2.67
C CYS A 52 12.91 5.57 -1.55
N ILE A 53 12.23 5.98 -0.47
CA ILE A 53 11.88 5.10 0.65
C ILE A 53 10.88 4.05 0.21
N VAL A 54 9.83 4.44 -0.51
CA VAL A 54 8.79 3.57 -1.09
C VAL A 54 9.40 2.50 -1.97
N HIS A 55 10.31 2.86 -2.87
CA HIS A 55 11.00 1.89 -3.73
C HIS A 55 11.73 0.81 -2.92
N LYS A 56 12.49 1.21 -1.90
CA LYS A 56 13.22 0.27 -1.04
C LYS A 56 12.30 -0.56 -0.16
N PHE A 57 11.25 0.04 0.40
CA PHE A 57 10.23 -0.67 1.14
C PHE A 57 9.57 -1.75 0.27
N ALA A 58 9.12 -1.40 -0.94
CA ALA A 58 8.51 -2.33 -1.89
C ALA A 58 9.45 -3.49 -2.26
N LYS A 59 10.75 -3.20 -2.46
CA LYS A 59 11.78 -4.23 -2.67
C LYS A 59 11.81 -5.26 -1.52
N TYR A 60 11.76 -4.82 -0.26
CA TYR A 60 11.73 -5.73 0.89
C TYR A 60 10.36 -6.37 1.10
N LEU A 61 9.28 -5.73 0.66
CA LEU A 61 7.93 -6.28 0.74
C LEU A 61 7.72 -7.43 -0.25
N ALA A 62 8.26 -7.33 -1.47
CA ALA A 62 8.03 -8.28 -2.55
C ALA A 62 8.31 -9.76 -2.22
N PRO A 63 9.43 -10.15 -1.57
CA PRO A 63 9.68 -11.53 -1.17
C PRO A 63 8.62 -12.13 -0.24
N ARG A 64 7.81 -11.31 0.45
CA ARG A 64 6.74 -11.75 1.35
C ARG A 64 5.42 -12.03 0.63
N PHE A 65 5.32 -11.70 -0.65
CA PHE A 65 4.16 -11.89 -1.52
C PHE A 65 4.56 -12.61 -2.82
N ARG A 66 5.20 -13.78 -2.69
CA ARG A 66 5.88 -14.50 -3.80
C ARG A 66 5.04 -14.78 -5.05
N GLU A 67 3.72 -14.93 -4.88
CA GLU A 67 2.80 -15.26 -5.97
C GLU A 67 2.08 -14.03 -6.54
N LEU A 68 2.28 -12.85 -5.94
CA LEU A 68 1.67 -11.59 -6.35
C LEU A 68 2.76 -10.64 -6.88
N HIS A 69 2.32 -9.60 -7.56
CA HIS A 69 3.18 -8.50 -7.97
C HIS A 69 3.13 -7.43 -6.89
N VAL A 70 4.29 -6.85 -6.59
CA VAL A 70 4.42 -5.67 -5.73
C VAL A 70 4.95 -4.55 -6.61
N ASP A 71 4.09 -3.58 -6.90
CA ASP A 71 4.35 -2.53 -7.87
C ASP A 71 4.25 -1.15 -7.25
N VAL A 72 5.19 -0.28 -7.60
CA VAL A 72 5.27 1.12 -7.13
C VAL A 72 4.71 2.05 -8.21
N GLU A 73 3.90 3.04 -7.81
CA GLU A 73 3.27 4.03 -8.71
C GLU A 73 2.58 3.41 -9.93
N TYR A 74 1.96 2.24 -9.75
CA TYR A 74 1.42 1.48 -10.87
C TYR A 74 0.06 2.03 -11.33
N ASN A 75 0.05 2.48 -12.59
CA ASN A 75 -1.10 3.13 -13.21
C ASN A 75 -2.17 2.19 -13.79
N GLY A 76 -2.03 0.86 -13.68
CA GLY A 76 -3.03 -0.10 -14.16
C GLY A 76 -2.77 -0.71 -15.53
N TRP A 77 -3.84 -1.06 -16.26
CA TRP A 77 -3.76 -1.64 -17.63
C TRP A 77 -3.38 -0.59 -18.70
N GLY A 78 -2.56 0.40 -18.35
CA GLY A 78 -2.35 1.60 -19.16
C GLY A 78 -3.66 2.36 -19.39
N ASP A 79 -3.79 3.01 -20.56
CA ASP A 79 -4.91 3.91 -20.86
C ASP A 79 -6.30 3.26 -20.92
N ARG A 80 -6.39 1.92 -20.89
CA ARG A 80 -7.65 1.18 -21.10
C ARG A 80 -8.45 0.92 -19.82
N HIS A 81 -7.77 0.55 -18.74
CA HIS A 81 -8.37 0.36 -17.41
C HIS A 81 -7.35 0.79 -16.38
N PRO A 82 -7.08 2.10 -16.32
CA PRO A 82 -6.10 2.56 -15.38
C PRO A 82 -6.60 2.40 -13.95
N LYS A 83 -5.67 2.16 -13.02
CA LYS A 83 -5.99 2.07 -11.59
C LYS A 83 -6.15 3.45 -10.95
N TYR A 84 -7.04 4.26 -11.53
CA TYR A 84 -7.47 5.52 -10.96
C TYR A 84 -8.84 5.35 -10.32
N LEU A 85 -9.07 6.08 -9.23
CA LEU A 85 -10.40 6.24 -8.69
C LEU A 85 -11.11 7.38 -9.42
N TRP A 86 -11.94 7.06 -10.42
CA TRP A 86 -12.86 8.01 -11.06
C TRP A 86 -13.77 8.71 -10.03
N ARG A 87 -14.08 8.00 -8.94
CA ARG A 87 -14.96 8.47 -7.87
C ARG A 87 -14.34 9.56 -6.98
N ILE A 88 -13.02 9.69 -6.97
CA ILE A 88 -12.35 10.77 -6.23
C ILE A 88 -12.59 12.13 -6.90
N GLU A 89 -12.69 12.19 -8.24
CA GLU A 89 -12.82 13.48 -8.95
C GLU A 89 -14.11 14.25 -8.60
N ASP A 90 -15.15 13.58 -8.09
CA ASP A 90 -16.41 14.25 -7.70
C ASP A 90 -16.47 14.61 -6.21
N GLU A 91 -15.76 13.91 -5.32
CA GLU A 91 -15.74 14.19 -3.87
C GLU A 91 -14.54 15.04 -3.42
N ILE A 92 -13.38 14.89 -4.06
CA ILE A 92 -12.28 15.82 -3.91
C ILE A 92 -12.40 16.83 -5.05
N ASP A 93 -12.49 18.12 -4.68
CA ASP A 93 -12.56 19.23 -5.64
C ASP A 93 -11.64 18.95 -6.83
N LYS A 94 -12.19 18.96 -8.05
CA LYS A 94 -11.50 18.64 -9.32
C LYS A 94 -10.18 19.42 -9.52
N ARG A 95 -9.96 20.46 -8.72
CA ARG A 95 -8.76 21.32 -8.70
C ARG A 95 -7.66 20.84 -7.74
N LYS A 96 -7.95 19.93 -6.80
CA LYS A 96 -7.03 19.48 -5.74
C LYS A 96 -6.29 18.17 -6.03
N LEU A 97 -6.83 17.27 -6.86
CA LEU A 97 -6.06 16.13 -7.37
C LEU A 97 -5.74 16.30 -8.85
N ALA A 98 -4.46 16.49 -9.17
CA ALA A 98 -3.98 16.18 -10.50
C ALA A 98 -4.20 14.67 -10.74
N ARG A 99 -4.57 14.25 -11.96
CA ARG A 99 -4.72 12.82 -12.34
C ARG A 99 -3.55 11.91 -11.90
N LYS A 100 -2.36 12.49 -11.73
CA LYS A 100 -1.14 11.81 -11.28
C LYS A 100 -1.11 11.52 -9.77
N GLU A 101 -1.87 12.24 -8.96
CA GLU A 101 -1.95 12.09 -7.49
C GLU A 101 -2.92 10.98 -7.07
N ALA A 102 -3.68 10.42 -8.02
CA ALA A 102 -4.65 9.36 -7.77
C ALA A 102 -4.03 7.94 -7.72
N TYR A 103 -2.73 7.77 -7.97
CA TYR A 103 -2.07 6.47 -7.85
C TYR A 103 -1.64 6.18 -6.42
N PRO A 104 -1.84 4.96 -5.93
CA PRO A 104 -1.20 4.52 -4.70
C PRO A 104 0.31 4.34 -4.84
N ASP A 105 1.01 4.56 -3.74
CA ASP A 105 2.45 4.37 -3.67
C ASP A 105 2.87 2.91 -3.93
N VAL A 106 2.19 1.94 -3.31
CA VAL A 106 2.47 0.51 -3.50
C VAL A 106 1.20 -0.31 -3.64
N LEU A 107 1.19 -1.20 -4.64
CA LEU A 107 0.11 -2.13 -4.90
C LEU A 107 0.60 -3.57 -4.82
N ILE A 108 -0.14 -4.43 -4.12
CA ILE A 108 0.06 -5.87 -4.07
C ILE A 108 -1.14 -6.52 -4.77
N HIS A 109 -0.91 -7.09 -5.96
CA HIS A 109 -1.99 -7.55 -6.82
C HIS A 109 -1.57 -8.65 -7.82
N TRP A 110 -2.48 -9.11 -8.67
CA TRP A 110 -2.12 -9.66 -9.98
C TRP A 110 -2.29 -8.62 -11.07
N ARG A 111 -1.23 -8.34 -11.82
CA ARG A 111 -1.33 -7.54 -13.04
C ARG A 111 -2.26 -8.27 -14.01
N ARG A 112 -3.17 -7.55 -14.66
CA ARG A 112 -4.11 -8.14 -15.64
C ARG A 112 -5.23 -9.01 -15.08
N TYR A 113 -5.38 -9.08 -13.75
CA TYR A 113 -6.47 -9.83 -13.12
C TYR A 113 -7.03 -9.05 -11.93
N PRO A 114 -8.30 -9.26 -11.55
CA PRO A 114 -8.94 -8.56 -10.43
C PRO A 114 -8.56 -9.19 -9.08
N VAL A 115 -7.27 -9.47 -8.86
CA VAL A 115 -6.73 -9.89 -7.56
C VAL A 115 -6.07 -8.65 -6.96
N ASN A 116 -6.73 -7.99 -6.01
CA ASN A 116 -6.21 -6.79 -5.36
C ASN A 116 -6.15 -7.05 -3.85
N VAL A 117 -4.95 -7.12 -3.30
CA VAL A 117 -4.74 -7.70 -1.96
C VAL A 117 -4.40 -6.62 -0.94
N LEU A 118 -3.36 -5.83 -1.20
CA LEU A 118 -2.95 -4.74 -0.33
C LEU A 118 -2.67 -3.48 -1.16
N VAL A 119 -3.19 -2.35 -0.72
CA VAL A 119 -2.85 -1.00 -1.20
C VAL A 119 -2.16 -0.24 -0.08
N VAL A 120 -1.09 0.47 -0.39
CA VAL A 120 -0.29 1.21 0.59
C VAL A 120 -0.06 2.64 0.13
N GLU A 121 -0.27 3.58 1.04
CA GLU A 121 0.23 4.96 0.96
C GLU A 121 1.30 5.14 2.03
N VAL A 122 2.38 5.83 1.68
CA VAL A 122 3.54 6.04 2.56
C VAL A 122 3.79 7.53 2.71
N LYS A 123 3.83 7.98 3.96
CA LYS A 123 4.32 9.31 4.30
C LYS A 123 5.48 9.24 5.26
N LYS A 124 6.31 10.28 5.21
CA LYS A 124 7.30 10.52 6.28
C LYS A 124 6.62 11.25 7.43
N THR A 125 7.00 10.94 8.66
CA THR A 125 6.52 11.68 9.83
C THR A 125 6.92 13.16 9.79
N SER A 126 7.99 13.50 9.05
CA SER A 126 8.42 14.88 8.81
C SER A 126 7.55 15.64 7.81
N ASN A 127 6.69 14.96 7.06
CA ASN A 127 5.74 15.57 6.13
C ASN A 127 4.46 15.90 6.91
N THR A 128 4.26 17.19 7.22
CA THR A 128 3.13 17.68 8.00
C THR A 128 2.04 18.34 7.15
N ASP A 129 2.06 18.12 5.83
CA ASP A 129 1.01 18.60 4.93
C ASP A 129 -0.29 17.83 5.23
N ALA A 130 -1.23 18.51 5.89
CA ALA A 130 -2.50 17.93 6.32
C ALA A 130 -3.40 17.59 5.13
N ASP A 131 -3.47 18.47 4.13
CA ASP A 131 -4.29 18.28 2.93
C ASP A 131 -3.82 17.04 2.16
N ALA A 132 -2.50 16.87 1.98
CA ALA A 132 -1.95 15.70 1.32
C ALA A 132 -2.24 14.39 2.08
N ARG A 133 -2.19 14.42 3.41
CA ARG A 133 -2.49 13.25 4.26
C ARG A 133 -3.98 12.88 4.24
N ASP A 134 -4.87 13.87 4.21
CA ASP A 134 -6.31 13.63 4.10
C ASP A 134 -6.66 13.01 2.74
N ILE A 135 -6.00 13.46 1.66
CA ILE A 135 -6.11 12.86 0.34
C ILE A 135 -5.73 11.36 0.36
N ASP A 136 -4.60 11.01 0.97
CA ASP A 136 -4.16 9.61 1.04
C ASP A 136 -5.09 8.72 1.87
N GLN A 137 -5.60 9.23 2.99
CA GLN A 137 -6.60 8.50 3.77
C GLN A 137 -7.89 8.28 2.98
N PHE A 138 -8.35 9.29 2.24
CA PHE A 138 -9.51 9.17 1.37
C PHE A 138 -9.29 8.17 0.22
N LYS A 139 -8.09 8.16 -0.38
CA LYS A 139 -7.68 7.14 -1.36
C LYS A 139 -7.83 5.74 -0.78
N LEU A 140 -7.30 5.48 0.40
CA LEU A 140 -7.34 4.16 1.05
C LEU A 140 -8.77 3.71 1.37
N SER A 141 -9.61 4.60 1.89
CA SER A 141 -11.04 4.31 2.07
C SER A 141 -11.69 3.94 0.73
N SER A 142 -11.41 4.70 -0.32
CA SER A 142 -11.99 4.46 -1.65
C SER A 142 -11.48 3.17 -2.31
N PHE A 143 -10.19 2.84 -2.20
CA PHE A 143 -9.61 1.61 -2.77
C PHE A 143 -10.08 0.34 -2.07
N THR A 144 -10.48 0.44 -0.79
CA THR A 144 -10.94 -0.69 0.01
C THR A 144 -12.46 -0.76 0.15
N ALA A 145 -13.20 0.21 -0.39
CA ALA A 145 -14.66 0.25 -0.31
C ALA A 145 -15.29 -1.03 -0.90
N PRO A 146 -16.44 -1.50 -0.37
CA PRO A 146 -17.14 -2.66 -0.90
C PRO A 146 -17.59 -2.47 -2.34
N LYS A 147 -17.74 -3.58 -3.07
CA LYS A 147 -18.25 -3.59 -4.44
C LYS A 147 -19.70 -3.18 -4.51
N LEU A 148 -19.97 -2.01 -5.10
CA LEU A 148 -21.30 -1.63 -5.52
C LEU A 148 -21.68 -2.33 -6.83
N PRO A 149 -22.98 -2.52 -7.11
CA PRO A 149 -23.45 -2.97 -8.41
C PRO A 149 -22.94 -2.01 -9.51
N ASN A 150 -22.34 -2.56 -10.56
CA ASN A 150 -21.69 -1.84 -11.67
C ASN A 150 -20.40 -1.07 -11.30
N ASP A 151 -19.80 -1.37 -10.15
CA ASP A 151 -18.54 -0.76 -9.74
C ASP A 151 -17.33 -1.54 -10.28
N GLU A 152 -16.47 -0.84 -11.01
CA GLU A 152 -15.16 -1.33 -11.47
C GLU A 152 -14.03 -1.00 -10.49
N THR A 153 -14.33 -0.48 -9.29
CA THR A 153 -13.30 -0.18 -8.29
C THR A 153 -12.50 -1.42 -7.89
N PHE A 154 -11.28 -1.18 -7.42
CA PHE A 154 -10.26 -2.21 -7.30
C PHE A 154 -10.50 -3.17 -6.12
N HIS A 155 -11.32 -2.80 -5.13
CA HIS A 155 -11.66 -3.64 -3.97
C HIS A 155 -10.45 -4.32 -3.35
N TYR A 156 -9.45 -3.52 -2.95
CA TYR A 156 -8.33 -4.05 -2.19
C TYR A 156 -8.85 -4.58 -0.85
N GLN A 157 -8.40 -5.77 -0.48
CA GLN A 157 -8.84 -6.42 0.76
C GLN A 157 -8.36 -5.68 2.01
N VAL A 158 -7.16 -5.11 1.94
CA VAL A 158 -6.56 -4.32 3.02
C VAL A 158 -5.97 -3.05 2.42
N GLY A 159 -6.19 -1.92 3.09
CA GLY A 159 -5.48 -0.68 2.85
C GLY A 159 -4.57 -0.36 4.03
N LEU A 160 -3.44 0.28 3.75
CA LEU A 160 -2.46 0.67 4.75
C LEU A 160 -1.98 2.10 4.48
N PHE A 161 -2.20 2.99 5.45
CA PHE A 161 -1.47 4.24 5.54
C PHE A 161 -0.27 4.03 6.46
N LEU A 162 0.93 4.28 5.96
CA LEU A 162 2.17 4.02 6.68
C LEU A 162 2.97 5.31 6.88
N ASP A 163 3.09 5.73 8.13
CA ASP A 163 3.86 6.91 8.52
C ASP A 163 5.24 6.47 9.03
N ILE A 164 6.25 6.54 8.16
CA ILE A 164 7.61 6.05 8.44
C ILE A 164 8.42 7.14 9.15
N LEU A 165 9.08 6.76 10.24
CA LEU A 165 9.97 7.67 10.96
C LEU A 165 11.25 7.94 10.15
N THR A 166 11.59 9.21 9.98
CA THR A 166 12.80 9.66 9.30
C THR A 166 13.56 10.73 10.07
N GLY A 167 14.81 10.99 9.68
CA GLY A 167 15.67 12.01 10.26
C GLY A 167 16.20 11.66 11.65
N ARG A 168 16.48 12.67 12.48
CA ARG A 168 17.06 12.52 13.84
C ARG A 168 16.12 11.88 14.86
N HIS A 169 14.88 11.57 14.45
CA HIS A 169 13.84 11.01 15.32
C HIS A 169 13.67 9.51 15.19
N ILE A 170 14.52 8.81 14.43
CA ILE A 170 14.57 7.35 14.44
C ILE A 170 14.96 6.93 15.86
N LYS A 171 13.95 6.56 16.67
CA LYS A 171 14.14 5.92 17.97
C LYS A 171 14.32 4.43 17.71
N ASP A 172 15.25 3.79 18.41
CA ASP A 172 15.64 2.38 18.23
C ASP A 172 14.50 1.35 18.37
N LYS A 173 13.27 1.78 18.67
CA LYS A 173 12.12 0.91 18.96
C LYS A 173 10.90 1.13 18.07
N LEU A 174 10.79 2.22 17.30
CA LEU A 174 9.60 2.51 16.49
C LEU A 174 9.98 2.67 15.02
N LEU A 175 9.46 1.80 14.15
CA LEU A 175 9.72 1.82 12.71
C LEU A 175 8.76 2.76 11.99
N ALA A 176 7.47 2.66 12.31
CA ALA A 176 6.39 3.42 11.66
C ALA A 176 5.14 3.44 12.53
N LYS A 177 4.20 4.35 12.21
CA LYS A 177 2.80 4.21 12.60
C LYS A 177 1.99 3.67 11.41
N ALA A 178 0.98 2.86 11.68
CA ALA A 178 0.13 2.25 10.67
C ALA A 178 -1.36 2.47 10.95
N THR A 179 -2.09 2.93 9.94
CA THR A 179 -3.55 2.95 9.94
C THR A 179 -4.05 1.98 8.88
N TRP A 180 -4.92 1.06 9.28
CA TRP A 180 -5.38 -0.07 8.47
C TRP A 180 -6.84 0.10 8.07
N TYR A 181 -7.13 -0.13 6.79
CA TYR A 181 -8.45 0.04 6.20
C TYR A 181 -8.98 -1.29 5.67
N VAL A 182 -10.26 -1.56 5.88
CA VAL A 182 -11.01 -2.68 5.29
C VAL A 182 -12.44 -2.19 5.04
N ASP A 183 -13.01 -2.54 3.88
CA ASP A 183 -14.37 -2.15 3.50
C ASP A 183 -14.60 -0.63 3.55
N GLY A 184 -13.57 0.15 3.23
CA GLY A 184 -13.61 1.62 3.21
C GLY A 184 -13.55 2.29 4.57
N GLU A 185 -13.31 1.53 5.65
CA GLU A 185 -13.28 2.05 7.01
C GLU A 185 -11.95 1.76 7.69
N ILE A 186 -11.53 2.68 8.56
CA ILE A 186 -10.40 2.45 9.47
C ILE A 186 -10.79 1.35 10.47
N LYS A 187 -10.04 0.26 10.49
CA LYS A 187 -10.21 -0.85 11.46
C LYS A 187 -9.19 -0.80 12.59
N VAL A 188 -8.01 -0.25 12.32
CA VAL A 188 -6.95 -0.03 13.32
C VAL A 188 -6.31 1.31 13.01
N ASN A 189 -6.21 2.20 13.99
CA ASN A 189 -5.69 3.55 13.82
C ASN A 189 -4.37 3.75 14.56
N GLU A 190 -3.40 4.39 13.89
CA GLU A 190 -2.10 4.78 14.45
C GLU A 190 -1.37 3.67 15.25
N GLU A 191 -1.42 2.43 14.78
CA GLU A 191 -0.70 1.32 15.38
C GLU A 191 0.82 1.53 15.28
N GLU A 192 1.51 1.51 16.41
CA GLU A 192 2.96 1.52 16.44
C GLU A 192 3.54 0.18 15.94
N LEU A 193 4.31 0.25 14.86
CA LEU A 193 5.05 -0.87 14.29
C LEU A 193 6.49 -0.84 14.79
N CYS A 194 6.82 -1.77 15.68
CA CYS A 194 8.13 -1.87 16.32
C CYS A 194 8.91 -3.10 15.80
N PRO A 195 10.26 -3.08 15.81
CA PRO A 195 11.06 -4.23 15.40
C PRO A 195 10.93 -5.42 16.37
N THR A 196 10.66 -5.16 17.66
CA THR A 196 10.80 -6.11 18.77
C THR A 196 9.51 -6.80 19.23
N ARG A 197 8.49 -6.94 18.37
CA ARG A 197 7.35 -7.87 18.60
C ARG A 197 7.31 -9.00 17.58
N TYR A 198 8.47 -9.36 17.04
CA TYR A 198 8.61 -10.54 16.20
C TYR A 198 9.46 -11.58 16.92
N ASP A 199 8.84 -12.26 17.89
CA ASP A 199 9.27 -13.60 18.28
C ASP A 199 8.96 -14.52 17.09
N GLY A 200 9.87 -14.53 16.12
CA GLY A 200 9.89 -15.57 15.10
C GLY A 200 10.34 -16.90 15.74
N PRO A 201 9.94 -18.04 15.16
CA PRO A 201 10.29 -19.35 15.69
C PRO A 201 11.80 -19.57 15.82
#